data_AF-A0A7K3ZTQ4-F1
#
_entry.id   AF-A0A7K3ZTQ4-F1
#
_cell.length_a   1.000
_cell.length_b   1.000
_cell.length_c   1.000
_cell.angle_alpha   90.00
_cell.angle_beta   90.00
_cell.angle_gamma   90.00
#
_symmetry.space_group_name_H-M   'P 1'
#
loop_
_entity.id
_entity.type
_entity.pdbx_description
1 polymer ?
#
loop_
_entity_poly.entity_id
_entity_poly.type
_entity_poly.pdbx_seq_one_letter_code
_entity_poly.pdbx_strand_id
1 'polypeptide(L)'
;MFNPSGTEPSADSIAFLGTYVPRECGIATYTKDLVDSIDLLEEFAPARVISVNEKETIYDYSSRVKHQIIQDYEEDYIKAAKYVNESRIKVVNLQHEFGVYGGEWGNYILSFLQNVRKPVVSTLHTVQPGFESPAREILQEIIDRSAAVLVMGQNAKKILSEYTDSTKKVNVVQHGCPDIPFLNNDNVKPSLGLKGRIVLSTFGLINQGKGIEYAIQALPPLVEKYPNIIYLIIGQTHPIVRKNEGETYRMNLIRKVDQLGLGNHVKFHNRFLTKRELIRYLQATDIYITPYLGANQISSGTLVYALGAGKAIVSTPYLHAKEVLSHERGAFCEFRDSDSITQQVKQLLENNNLRREMEKKAYKYSRSFTWPKVSQKYADILKQAIRQ
;
A
#
# COMPACT_ATOMS: atom_id res chain seq x y z
N MET A 1 -50.62 -21.47 -2.60
CA MET A 1 -49.79 -21.71 -3.80
C MET A 1 -48.36 -21.42 -3.43
N PHE A 2 -47.55 -22.48 -3.29
CA PHE A 2 -46.10 -22.37 -3.16
C PHE A 2 -45.54 -21.88 -4.49
N ASN A 3 -44.64 -20.89 -4.44
CA ASN A 3 -43.88 -20.44 -5.60
C ASN A 3 -42.51 -21.15 -5.55
N PRO A 4 -42.24 -22.18 -6.38
CA PRO A 4 -40.97 -22.88 -6.38
C PRO A 4 -40.12 -22.34 -7.52
N SER A 5 -39.38 -21.26 -7.26
CA SER A 5 -38.26 -20.86 -8.13
C SER A 5 -37.25 -20.06 -7.31
N GLY A 6 -36.71 -20.70 -6.28
CA GLY A 6 -35.49 -20.26 -5.62
C GLY A 6 -34.29 -20.57 -6.51
N THR A 7 -34.00 -19.68 -7.46
CA THR A 7 -32.67 -19.54 -8.03
C THR A 7 -32.33 -18.06 -8.01
N GLU A 8 -31.89 -17.58 -6.85
CA GLU A 8 -30.99 -16.42 -6.86
C GLU A 8 -29.82 -16.77 -7.79
N PRO A 9 -29.43 -15.88 -8.72
CA PRO A 9 -28.24 -16.13 -9.51
C PRO A 9 -27.07 -16.22 -8.53
N SER A 10 -26.47 -17.41 -8.40
CA SER A 10 -25.21 -17.62 -7.69
C SER A 10 -24.22 -16.60 -8.21
N ALA A 11 -23.99 -15.52 -7.46
CA ALA A 11 -23.17 -14.41 -7.86
C ALA A 11 -21.81 -14.89 -8.41
N ASP A 12 -21.29 -14.22 -9.44
CA ASP A 12 -20.05 -14.63 -10.11
C ASP A 12 -18.93 -14.80 -9.08
N SER A 13 -18.16 -15.87 -9.20
CA SER A 13 -17.05 -16.10 -8.28
C SER A 13 -15.77 -15.53 -8.86
N ILE A 14 -15.07 -14.74 -8.08
CA ILE A 14 -13.79 -14.12 -8.45
C ILE A 14 -12.67 -14.65 -7.57
N ALA A 15 -11.43 -14.55 -8.05
CA ALA A 15 -10.25 -14.88 -7.24
C ALA A 15 -9.18 -13.79 -7.34
N PHE A 16 -8.43 -13.63 -6.26
CA PHE A 16 -7.26 -12.75 -6.19
C PHE A 16 -6.00 -13.60 -6.07
N LEU A 17 -5.03 -13.39 -6.95
CA LEU A 17 -3.74 -14.09 -6.96
C LEU A 17 -2.64 -13.13 -6.51
N GLY A 18 -1.88 -13.50 -5.48
CA GLY A 18 -0.77 -12.71 -4.97
C GLY A 18 -0.42 -13.06 -3.53
N THR A 19 0.20 -12.13 -2.79
CA THR A 19 0.43 -12.33 -1.35
C THR A 19 -0.85 -12.05 -0.54
N TYR A 20 -1.04 -12.75 0.57
CA TYR A 20 -2.20 -12.59 1.44
C TYR A 20 -1.84 -12.80 2.92
N VAL A 21 -2.59 -12.17 3.83
CA VAL A 21 -2.39 -12.34 5.29
C VAL A 21 -2.57 -13.81 5.70
N PRO A 22 -1.80 -14.36 6.66
CA PRO A 22 -0.97 -13.66 7.65
C PRO A 22 0.46 -13.29 7.20
N ARG A 23 0.84 -13.44 5.92
CA ARG A 23 2.12 -12.92 5.43
C ARG A 23 2.22 -11.42 5.66
N GLU A 24 3.25 -10.99 6.39
CA GLU A 24 3.47 -9.58 6.75
C GLU A 24 4.05 -8.79 5.58
N CYS A 25 3.20 -8.41 4.64
CA CYS A 25 3.58 -7.68 3.42
C CYS A 25 2.58 -6.55 3.14
N GLY A 26 3.06 -5.47 2.52
CA GLY A 26 2.20 -4.38 2.06
C GLY A 26 1.14 -4.86 1.05
N ILE A 27 1.52 -5.72 0.12
CA ILE A 27 0.61 -6.29 -0.89
C ILE A 27 -0.37 -7.28 -0.26
N ALA A 28 0.06 -8.05 0.74
CA ALA A 28 -0.83 -8.93 1.49
C ALA A 28 -1.93 -8.14 2.21
N THR A 29 -1.55 -6.99 2.79
CA THR A 29 -2.50 -6.08 3.44
C THR A 29 -3.42 -5.40 2.42
N TYR A 30 -2.88 -4.96 1.28
CA TYR A 30 -3.65 -4.40 0.17
C TYR A 30 -4.70 -5.39 -0.35
N THR A 31 -4.27 -6.62 -0.63
CA THR A 31 -5.14 -7.69 -1.15
C THR A 31 -6.22 -8.03 -0.14
N LYS A 32 -5.88 -8.10 1.16
CA LYS A 32 -6.88 -8.25 2.23
C LYS A 32 -7.91 -7.14 2.20
N ASP A 33 -7.48 -5.88 2.26
CA ASP A 33 -8.39 -4.75 2.33
C ASP A 33 -9.30 -4.67 1.09
N LEU A 34 -8.75 -4.93 -0.09
CA LEU A 34 -9.49 -4.95 -1.34
C LEU A 34 -10.53 -6.07 -1.35
N VAL A 35 -10.14 -7.30 -1.00
CA VAL A 35 -11.02 -8.45 -0.94
C VAL A 35 -12.15 -8.26 0.07
N ASP A 36 -11.83 -7.79 1.28
CA ASP A 36 -12.82 -7.49 2.30
C ASP A 36 -13.81 -6.41 1.81
N SER A 37 -13.31 -5.37 1.11
CA SER A 37 -14.15 -4.29 0.58
C SER A 37 -15.00 -4.71 -0.63
N ILE A 38 -14.52 -5.66 -1.44
CA ILE A 38 -15.29 -6.23 -2.56
C ILE A 38 -16.43 -7.10 -2.03
N ASP A 39 -16.18 -7.92 -1.02
CA ASP A 39 -17.22 -8.76 -0.41
C ASP A 39 -18.37 -7.92 0.18
N LEU A 40 -18.05 -6.76 0.76
CA LEU A 40 -19.05 -5.83 1.29
C LEU A 40 -19.96 -5.20 0.22
N LEU A 41 -19.61 -5.30 -1.07
CA LEU A 41 -20.49 -4.85 -2.15
C LEU A 41 -21.62 -5.85 -2.45
N GLU A 42 -21.45 -7.12 -2.03
CA GLU A 42 -22.41 -8.22 -2.30
C GLU A 42 -22.71 -8.45 -3.80
N GLU A 43 -21.83 -7.96 -4.68
CA GLU A 43 -21.97 -8.09 -6.14
C GLU A 43 -21.42 -9.40 -6.71
N PHE A 44 -20.64 -10.13 -5.90
CA PHE A 44 -19.97 -11.39 -6.22
C PHE A 44 -20.19 -12.40 -5.09
N ALA A 45 -19.99 -13.68 -5.38
CA ALA A 45 -19.81 -14.65 -4.30
C ALA A 45 -18.53 -14.31 -3.50
N PRO A 46 -18.44 -14.68 -2.20
CA PRO A 46 -17.27 -14.36 -1.39
C PRO A 46 -15.95 -14.64 -2.09
N ALA A 47 -15.12 -13.60 -2.23
CA ALA A 47 -13.94 -13.62 -3.06
C ALA A 47 -12.91 -14.63 -2.55
N ARG A 48 -12.35 -15.41 -3.48
CA ARG A 48 -11.36 -16.45 -3.20
C ARG A 48 -9.95 -15.89 -3.32
N VAL A 49 -9.00 -16.52 -2.65
CA VAL A 49 -7.58 -16.14 -2.74
C VAL A 49 -6.74 -17.33 -3.19
N ILE A 50 -5.78 -17.05 -4.07
CA ILE A 50 -4.67 -17.92 -4.46
C ILE A 50 -3.40 -17.26 -3.91
N SER A 51 -2.83 -17.81 -2.85
CA SER A 51 -1.69 -17.17 -2.17
C SER A 51 -0.35 -17.61 -2.77
N VAL A 52 0.61 -16.70 -2.81
CA VAL A 52 2.01 -17.00 -3.14
C VAL A 52 2.87 -16.91 -1.87
N ASN A 53 3.53 -18.01 -1.54
CA ASN A 53 4.22 -18.21 -0.27
C ASN A 53 5.70 -18.46 -0.50
N GLU A 54 6.54 -17.97 0.40
CA GLU A 54 7.97 -18.26 0.38
C GLU A 54 8.20 -19.76 0.64
N LYS A 55 9.27 -20.31 0.07
CA LYS A 55 9.66 -21.71 0.30
C LYS A 55 9.78 -21.98 1.80
N GLU A 56 9.31 -23.15 2.25
CA GLU A 56 9.38 -23.61 3.65
C GLU A 56 8.58 -22.75 4.66
N THR A 57 7.70 -21.87 4.18
CA THR A 57 6.77 -21.14 5.05
C THR A 57 5.41 -21.83 5.13
N ILE A 58 4.86 -21.91 6.33
CA ILE A 58 3.51 -22.39 6.59
C ILE A 58 2.72 -21.25 7.22
N TYR A 59 1.61 -20.89 6.58
CA TYR A 59 0.70 -19.87 7.07
C TYR A 59 -0.63 -20.51 7.44
N ASP A 60 -1.15 -20.12 8.60
CA ASP A 60 -2.51 -20.48 9.02
C ASP A 60 -3.51 -19.56 8.31
N TYR A 61 -3.91 -19.97 7.10
CA TYR A 61 -4.85 -19.22 6.29
C TYR A 61 -6.30 -19.55 6.66
N SER A 62 -7.15 -18.51 6.64
CA SER A 62 -8.60 -18.71 6.66
C SER A 62 -9.08 -19.53 5.45
N SER A 63 -10.29 -20.07 5.54
CA SER A 63 -10.94 -20.84 4.47
C SER A 63 -11.11 -20.07 3.14
N ARG A 64 -10.82 -18.77 3.12
CA ARG A 64 -10.80 -17.91 1.93
C ARG A 64 -9.67 -18.25 0.95
N VAL A 65 -8.51 -18.70 1.44
CA VAL A 65 -7.41 -19.16 0.59
C VAL A 65 -7.77 -20.57 0.10
N LYS A 66 -7.90 -20.72 -1.22
CA LYS A 66 -8.35 -21.97 -1.84
C LYS A 66 -7.24 -22.72 -2.57
N HIS A 67 -6.13 -22.04 -2.84
CA HIS A 67 -4.95 -22.61 -3.47
C HIS A 67 -3.72 -21.84 -3.00
N GLN A 68 -2.57 -22.51 -2.94
CA GLN A 68 -1.31 -21.93 -2.50
C GLN A 68 -0.24 -22.29 -3.52
N ILE A 69 0.60 -21.32 -3.87
CA ILE A 69 1.72 -21.45 -4.79
C ILE A 69 3.01 -21.30 -3.98
N ILE A 70 3.93 -22.25 -4.12
CA ILE A 70 5.29 -22.08 -3.62
C ILE A 70 6.03 -21.15 -4.60
N GLN A 71 6.47 -19.99 -4.10
CA GLN A 71 7.01 -18.88 -4.90
C GLN A 71 8.08 -19.34 -5.91
N ASP A 72 9.02 -20.16 -5.49
CA ASP A 72 10.18 -20.58 -6.29
C ASP A 72 9.96 -21.92 -7.01
N TYR A 73 8.72 -22.35 -7.20
CA TYR A 73 8.40 -23.60 -7.90
C TYR A 73 7.44 -23.38 -9.07
N GLU A 74 8.00 -23.29 -10.28
CA GLU A 74 7.27 -22.91 -11.50
C GLU A 74 6.06 -23.82 -11.80
N GLU A 75 6.14 -25.12 -11.52
CA GLU A 75 5.04 -26.05 -11.75
C GLU A 75 3.77 -25.72 -10.94
N ASP A 76 3.91 -25.09 -9.77
CA ASP A 76 2.75 -24.72 -8.95
C ASP A 76 1.92 -23.59 -9.60
N TYR A 77 2.53 -22.77 -10.43
CA TYR A 77 1.82 -21.76 -11.23
C TYR A 77 0.92 -22.42 -12.29
N ILE A 78 1.40 -23.49 -12.92
CA ILE A 78 0.62 -24.30 -13.87
C ILE A 78 -0.53 -25.01 -13.15
N LYS A 79 -0.27 -25.58 -11.96
CA LYS A 79 -1.31 -26.20 -11.12
C LYS A 79 -2.37 -25.18 -10.67
N ALA A 80 -1.97 -23.96 -10.32
CA ALA A 80 -2.89 -22.89 -9.97
C ALA A 80 -3.76 -22.48 -11.17
N ALA A 81 -3.20 -22.40 -12.37
CA ALA A 81 -3.97 -22.15 -13.59
C ALA A 81 -4.98 -23.28 -13.86
N LYS A 82 -4.58 -24.54 -13.69
CA LYS A 82 -5.49 -25.70 -13.77
C LYS A 82 -6.62 -25.62 -12.76
N TYR A 83 -6.31 -25.33 -11.49
CA TYR A 83 -7.31 -25.12 -10.44
C TYR A 83 -8.30 -24.00 -10.81
N VAL A 84 -7.81 -22.85 -11.29
CA VAL A 84 -8.65 -21.75 -11.75
C VAL A 84 -9.57 -22.23 -12.87
N ASN A 85 -9.03 -22.90 -13.89
CA ASN A 85 -9.76 -23.38 -15.04
C ASN A 85 -10.91 -24.36 -14.68
N GLU A 86 -10.66 -25.27 -13.74
CA GLU A 86 -11.62 -26.31 -13.31
C GLU A 86 -12.65 -25.81 -12.27
N SER A 87 -12.42 -24.65 -11.67
CA SER A 87 -13.31 -24.07 -10.65
C SER A 87 -14.49 -23.26 -11.23
N ARG A 88 -15.36 -22.75 -10.35
CA ARG A 88 -16.41 -21.77 -10.70
C ARG A 88 -15.91 -20.32 -10.82
N ILE A 89 -14.61 -20.07 -10.63
CA ILE A 89 -14.04 -18.71 -10.79
C ILE A 89 -14.34 -18.21 -12.21
N LYS A 90 -14.64 -16.92 -12.38
CA LYS A 90 -14.95 -16.30 -13.67
C LYS A 90 -13.86 -15.34 -14.14
N VAL A 91 -13.17 -14.70 -13.21
CA VAL A 91 -12.05 -13.79 -13.47
C VAL A 91 -11.06 -13.86 -12.32
N VAL A 92 -9.77 -13.70 -12.63
CA VAL A 92 -8.69 -13.61 -11.64
C VAL A 92 -8.15 -12.19 -11.62
N ASN A 93 -8.05 -11.59 -10.44
CA ASN A 93 -7.29 -10.36 -10.25
C ASN A 93 -5.87 -10.69 -9.79
N LEU A 94 -4.87 -10.43 -10.63
CA LEU A 94 -3.46 -10.64 -10.32
C LEU A 94 -2.90 -9.42 -9.59
N GLN A 95 -2.26 -9.61 -8.43
CA GLN A 95 -1.62 -8.55 -7.65
C GLN A 95 -0.11 -8.57 -7.92
N HIS A 96 0.33 -7.91 -9.00
CA HIS A 96 1.68 -8.05 -9.50
C HIS A 96 2.71 -7.14 -8.81
N GLU A 97 3.79 -7.76 -8.33
CA GLU A 97 5.06 -7.13 -7.94
C GLU A 97 6.19 -8.12 -8.25
N PHE A 98 7.32 -7.63 -8.76
CA PHE A 98 8.41 -8.47 -9.30
C PHE A 98 8.98 -9.44 -8.26
N GLY A 99 9.10 -9.03 -7.00
CA GLY A 99 9.64 -9.86 -5.92
C GLY A 99 8.72 -10.98 -5.41
N VAL A 100 7.48 -11.09 -5.91
CA VAL A 100 6.48 -12.05 -5.39
C VAL A 100 6.57 -13.43 -6.04
N TYR A 101 6.98 -13.53 -7.30
CA TYR A 101 6.67 -14.71 -8.13
C TYR A 101 7.86 -15.65 -8.43
N GLY A 102 9.02 -15.43 -7.81
CA GLY A 102 10.20 -16.28 -8.02
C GLY A 102 10.77 -16.21 -9.44
N GLY A 103 11.89 -16.91 -9.67
CA GLY A 103 12.62 -16.81 -10.93
C GLY A 103 13.27 -15.43 -11.15
N GLU A 104 13.70 -15.18 -12.38
CA GLU A 104 14.29 -13.89 -12.75
C GLU A 104 13.17 -12.86 -12.95
N TRP A 105 13.19 -11.77 -12.19
CA TRP A 105 12.14 -10.72 -12.26
C TRP A 105 10.70 -11.26 -12.13
N GLY A 106 10.47 -12.32 -11.36
CA GLY A 106 9.12 -12.85 -11.16
C GLY A 106 8.56 -13.64 -12.35
N ASN A 107 9.39 -14.04 -13.33
CA ASN A 107 8.94 -14.60 -14.60
C ASN A 107 8.10 -15.88 -14.49
N TYR A 108 8.14 -16.64 -13.39
CA TYR A 108 7.29 -17.84 -13.23
C TYR A 108 5.79 -17.52 -13.23
N ILE A 109 5.38 -16.27 -12.97
CA ILE A 109 3.97 -15.87 -13.14
C ILE A 109 3.48 -16.04 -14.58
N LEU A 110 4.38 -15.94 -15.57
CA LEU A 110 4.03 -16.13 -16.97
C LEU A 110 3.51 -17.55 -17.23
N SER A 111 4.00 -18.55 -16.51
CA SER A 111 3.55 -19.94 -16.62
C SER A 111 2.09 -20.11 -16.15
N PHE A 112 1.63 -19.31 -15.18
CA PHE A 112 0.20 -19.19 -14.86
C PHE A 112 -0.57 -18.51 -16.00
N LEU A 113 -0.10 -17.34 -16.47
CA LEU A 113 -0.79 -16.53 -17.49
C LEU A 113 -0.89 -17.22 -18.85
N GLN A 114 0.06 -18.09 -19.19
CA GLN A 114 0.06 -18.88 -20.41
C GLN A 114 -0.94 -20.06 -20.36
N ASN A 115 -1.28 -20.55 -19.16
CA ASN A 115 -2.10 -21.74 -18.97
C ASN A 115 -3.53 -21.44 -18.47
N VAL A 116 -3.79 -20.25 -17.95
CA VAL A 116 -5.13 -19.85 -17.51
C VAL A 116 -6.01 -19.51 -18.73
N ARG A 117 -7.21 -20.08 -18.77
CA ARG A 117 -8.20 -19.88 -19.86
C ARG A 117 -9.27 -18.85 -19.52
N LYS A 118 -9.24 -18.32 -18.29
CA LYS A 118 -10.19 -17.35 -17.76
C LYS A 118 -9.56 -15.95 -17.78
N PRO A 119 -10.34 -14.88 -17.94
CA PRO A 119 -9.81 -13.53 -18.01
C PRO A 119 -9.02 -13.18 -16.75
N VAL A 120 -7.92 -12.46 -16.95
CA VAL A 120 -7.06 -11.93 -15.89
C VAL A 120 -7.09 -10.41 -15.92
N VAL A 121 -7.32 -9.80 -14.76
CA VAL A 121 -7.16 -8.36 -14.53
C VAL A 121 -5.92 -8.14 -13.66
N SER A 122 -4.90 -7.47 -14.18
CA SER A 122 -3.62 -7.34 -13.47
C SER A 122 -3.48 -5.98 -12.80
N THR A 123 -3.31 -5.97 -11.48
CA THR A 123 -2.97 -4.80 -10.67
C THR A 123 -1.46 -4.71 -10.53
N LEU A 124 -0.85 -3.65 -11.07
CA LEU A 124 0.61 -3.46 -11.02
C LEU A 124 0.98 -2.57 -9.81
N HIS A 125 1.71 -3.13 -8.85
CA HIS A 125 2.21 -2.40 -7.67
C HIS A 125 3.53 -1.68 -7.92
N THR A 126 4.30 -2.14 -8.90
CA THR A 126 5.58 -1.56 -9.30
C THR A 126 5.51 -1.17 -10.77
N VAL A 127 5.58 0.14 -11.02
CA VAL A 127 5.69 0.74 -12.35
C VAL A 127 6.67 1.90 -12.19
N GLN A 128 7.86 1.78 -12.78
CA GLN A 128 8.89 2.82 -12.69
C GLN A 128 9.53 3.06 -14.05
N PRO A 129 10.09 4.27 -14.26
CA PRO A 129 10.90 4.53 -15.45
C PRO A 129 12.16 3.65 -15.46
N GLY A 130 12.66 3.36 -16.66
CA GLY A 130 13.96 2.74 -16.87
C GLY A 130 14.03 1.25 -16.49
N PHE A 131 12.94 0.48 -16.62
CA PHE A 131 13.04 -0.98 -16.47
C PHE A 131 14.08 -1.57 -17.42
N GLU A 132 14.92 -2.45 -16.87
CA GLU A 132 15.83 -3.31 -17.62
C GLU A 132 15.03 -4.23 -18.57
N SER A 133 15.68 -4.71 -19.64
CA SER A 133 15.00 -5.47 -20.70
C SER A 133 14.21 -6.68 -20.17
N PRO A 134 14.75 -7.55 -19.27
CA PRO A 134 13.99 -8.70 -18.77
C PRO A 134 12.71 -8.30 -18.02
N ALA A 135 12.79 -7.30 -17.14
CA ALA A 135 11.63 -6.79 -16.41
C ALA A 135 10.56 -6.21 -17.36
N ARG A 136 11.00 -5.55 -18.43
CA ARG A 136 10.12 -4.95 -19.43
C ARG A 136 9.38 -6.01 -20.25
N GLU A 137 10.07 -7.06 -20.67
CA GLU A 137 9.48 -8.18 -21.43
C GLU A 137 8.41 -8.90 -20.60
N ILE A 138 8.70 -9.18 -19.33
CA ILE A 138 7.73 -9.78 -18.40
C ILE A 138 6.51 -8.88 -18.22
N LEU A 139 6.74 -7.58 -18.03
CA LEU A 139 5.65 -6.61 -17.89
C LEU A 139 4.78 -6.54 -19.14
N GLN A 140 5.38 -6.58 -20.33
CA GLN A 140 4.67 -6.57 -21.60
C GLN A 140 3.82 -7.83 -21.76
N GLU A 141 4.36 -9.01 -21.47
CA GLU A 141 3.60 -10.27 -21.49
C GLU A 141 2.42 -10.26 -20.50
N ILE A 142 2.59 -9.70 -19.30
CA ILE A 142 1.49 -9.53 -18.34
C ILE A 142 0.40 -8.63 -18.93
N ILE A 143 0.77 -7.51 -19.54
CA ILE A 143 -0.18 -6.56 -20.13
C ILE A 143 -0.95 -7.20 -21.29
N ASP A 144 -0.26 -7.91 -22.18
CA ASP A 144 -0.85 -8.51 -23.36
C ASP A 144 -1.84 -9.63 -23.00
N ARG A 145 -1.51 -10.43 -21.98
CA ARG A 145 -2.37 -11.52 -21.48
C ARG A 145 -3.46 -11.06 -20.53
N SER A 146 -3.47 -9.79 -20.13
CA SER A 146 -4.51 -9.22 -19.29
C SER A 146 -5.70 -8.72 -20.13
N ALA A 147 -6.91 -8.97 -19.65
CA ALA A 147 -8.14 -8.35 -20.15
C ALA A 147 -8.19 -6.85 -19.79
N ALA A 148 -7.69 -6.51 -18.60
CA ALA A 148 -7.49 -5.13 -18.16
C ALA A 148 -6.28 -5.04 -17.21
N VAL A 149 -5.64 -3.88 -17.17
CA VAL A 149 -4.50 -3.58 -16.29
C VAL A 149 -4.87 -2.42 -15.39
N LEU A 150 -4.62 -2.53 -14.09
CA LEU A 150 -4.88 -1.51 -13.08
C LEU A 150 -3.56 -0.96 -12.57
N VAL A 151 -3.47 0.37 -12.52
CA VAL A 151 -2.35 1.11 -11.92
C VAL A 151 -2.85 2.17 -10.94
N MET A 152 -2.01 2.52 -9.96
CA MET A 152 -2.45 3.33 -8.82
C MET A 152 -2.33 4.85 -8.99
N GLY A 153 -1.87 5.32 -10.15
CA GLY A 153 -1.73 6.75 -10.43
C GLY A 153 -1.56 7.05 -11.92
N GLN A 154 -1.76 8.31 -12.28
CA GLN A 154 -1.58 8.81 -13.65
C GLN A 154 -0.12 8.71 -14.09
N ASN A 155 0.82 8.96 -13.17
CA ASN A 155 2.25 8.79 -13.47
C ASN A 155 2.57 7.35 -13.89
N ALA A 156 1.97 6.34 -13.25
CA ALA A 156 2.14 4.94 -13.65
C ALA A 156 1.61 4.68 -15.06
N LYS A 157 0.41 5.18 -15.37
CA LYS A 157 -0.18 5.04 -16.71
C LYS A 157 0.67 5.72 -17.79
N LYS A 158 1.22 6.90 -17.50
CA LYS A 158 2.14 7.61 -18.39
C LYS A 158 3.42 6.80 -18.62
N ILE A 159 4.03 6.27 -17.56
CA ILE A 159 5.22 5.42 -17.67
C ILE A 159 4.93 4.18 -18.54
N LEU A 160 3.79 3.50 -18.32
CA LEU A 160 3.43 2.35 -19.15
C LEU A 160 3.22 2.70 -20.63
N SER A 161 2.78 3.91 -20.95
CA SER A 161 2.64 4.33 -22.36
C SER A 161 3.96 4.45 -23.11
N GLU A 162 5.09 4.46 -22.40
CA GLU A 162 6.44 4.40 -23.00
C GLU A 162 6.88 2.95 -23.28
N TYR A 163 6.19 1.96 -22.70
CA TYR A 163 6.54 0.54 -22.80
C TYR A 163 5.57 -0.29 -23.64
N THR A 164 4.32 0.17 -23.78
CA THR A 164 3.27 -0.60 -24.47
C THR A 164 2.32 0.30 -25.25
N ASP A 165 1.92 -0.14 -26.44
CA ASP A 165 0.86 0.49 -27.23
C ASP A 165 -0.55 0.14 -26.71
N SER A 166 -0.65 -0.88 -25.85
CA SER A 166 -1.89 -1.39 -25.23
C SER A 166 -2.46 -0.48 -24.13
N THR A 167 -2.19 0.84 -24.18
CA THR A 167 -2.62 1.83 -23.17
C THR A 167 -4.13 1.87 -22.94
N LYS A 168 -4.93 1.44 -23.92
CA LYS A 168 -6.40 1.30 -23.81
C LYS A 168 -6.83 0.29 -22.74
N LYS A 169 -6.00 -0.72 -22.44
CA LYS A 169 -6.26 -1.70 -21.37
C LYS A 169 -5.91 -1.16 -19.97
N VAL A 170 -5.15 -0.06 -19.89
CA VAL A 170 -4.62 0.48 -18.64
C VAL A 170 -5.63 1.45 -18.01
N ASN A 171 -6.14 1.06 -16.86
CA ASN A 171 -7.09 1.82 -16.04
C ASN A 171 -6.40 2.33 -14.78
N VAL A 172 -6.68 3.59 -14.42
CA VAL A 172 -6.15 4.18 -13.19
C VAL A 172 -7.17 3.97 -12.09
N VAL A 173 -6.81 3.17 -11.10
CA VAL A 173 -7.58 2.98 -9.87
C VAL A 173 -6.63 3.23 -8.70
N GLN A 174 -6.83 4.36 -8.02
CA GLN A 174 -5.98 4.74 -6.89
C GLN A 174 -5.91 3.66 -5.82
N HIS A 175 -4.82 3.65 -5.07
CA HIS A 175 -4.73 2.83 -3.86
C HIS A 175 -5.86 3.19 -2.89
N GLY A 176 -6.52 2.18 -2.32
CA GLY A 176 -7.60 2.39 -1.35
C GLY A 176 -7.11 2.87 0.00
N CYS A 177 -7.89 3.73 0.65
CA CYS A 177 -7.68 4.12 2.05
C CYS A 177 -8.86 3.69 2.94
N PRO A 178 -8.63 3.48 4.25
CA PRO A 178 -9.73 3.27 5.19
C PRO A 178 -10.65 4.50 5.22
N ASP A 179 -11.94 4.26 5.41
CA ASP A 179 -12.89 5.34 5.65
C ASP A 179 -12.81 5.78 7.12
N ILE A 180 -12.02 6.83 7.37
CA ILE A 180 -11.73 7.34 8.70
C ILE A 180 -12.53 8.64 8.91
N PRO A 181 -13.22 8.83 10.04
CA PRO A 181 -13.86 10.10 10.33
C PRO A 181 -12.81 11.20 10.53
N PHE A 182 -13.09 12.40 10.02
CA PHE A 182 -12.25 13.57 10.24
C PHE A 182 -12.46 14.09 11.66
N LEU A 183 -11.50 13.81 12.55
CA LEU A 183 -11.58 14.13 13.97
C LEU A 183 -10.49 15.10 14.38
N ASN A 184 -10.74 15.85 15.46
CA ASN A 184 -9.69 16.58 16.15
C ASN A 184 -8.76 15.58 16.87
N ASN A 185 -7.46 15.67 16.60
CA ASN A 185 -6.42 14.81 17.16
C ASN A 185 -6.43 14.77 18.69
N ASP A 186 -6.74 15.90 19.34
CA ASP A 186 -6.71 16.03 20.79
C ASP A 186 -7.76 15.17 21.51
N ASN A 187 -8.81 14.73 20.80
CA ASN A 187 -9.80 13.80 21.33
C ASN A 187 -9.25 12.36 21.41
N VAL A 188 -8.25 12.00 20.60
CA VAL A 188 -7.70 10.64 20.51
C VAL A 188 -6.42 10.48 21.33
N LYS A 189 -5.60 11.53 21.39
CA LYS A 189 -4.30 11.56 22.10
C LYS A 189 -4.34 11.02 23.54
N PRO A 190 -5.34 11.33 24.40
CA PRO A 190 -5.38 10.83 25.78
C PRO A 190 -5.37 9.30 25.87
N SER A 191 -6.12 8.62 24.99
CA SER A 191 -6.21 7.15 24.96
C SER A 191 -4.89 6.45 24.60
N LEU A 192 -3.93 7.19 24.04
CA LEU A 192 -2.61 6.71 23.64
C LEU A 192 -1.49 7.24 24.57
N GLY A 193 -1.83 7.98 25.62
CA GLY A 193 -0.84 8.64 26.49
C GLY A 193 -0.09 9.79 25.81
N LEU A 194 -0.70 10.41 24.79
CA LEU A 194 -0.10 11.49 23.98
C LEU A 194 -0.72 12.87 24.28
N LYS A 195 -1.49 12.99 25.37
CA LYS A 195 -2.15 14.26 25.75
C LYS A 195 -1.12 15.39 25.86
N GLY A 196 -1.40 16.52 25.20
CA GLY A 196 -0.52 17.70 25.20
C GLY A 196 0.74 17.58 24.34
N ARG A 197 0.97 16.43 23.67
CA ARG A 197 2.10 16.24 22.76
C ARG A 197 1.77 16.76 21.36
N ILE A 198 2.79 17.28 20.69
CA ILE A 198 2.79 17.45 19.23
C ILE A 198 3.30 16.14 18.65
N VAL A 199 2.44 15.42 17.93
CA VAL A 199 2.71 14.06 17.44
C VAL A 199 3.13 14.12 15.98
N LEU A 200 4.40 13.85 15.73
CA LEU A 200 4.91 13.51 14.40
C LEU A 200 4.85 12.00 14.25
N SER A 201 4.53 11.47 13.07
CA SER A 201 4.60 10.01 12.88
C SER A 201 4.95 9.59 11.47
N THR A 202 5.53 8.40 11.40
CA THR A 202 5.70 7.59 10.19
C THR A 202 5.28 6.17 10.54
N PHE A 203 4.63 5.46 9.62
CA PHE A 203 4.35 4.05 9.82
C PHE A 203 4.68 3.19 8.61
N GLY A 204 4.81 1.89 8.85
CA GLY A 204 4.97 0.85 7.83
C GLY A 204 6.13 -0.08 8.13
N LEU A 205 6.47 -0.91 7.15
CA LEU A 205 7.64 -1.79 7.23
C LEU A 205 8.92 -0.96 7.13
N ILE A 206 9.74 -1.02 8.17
CA ILE A 206 10.97 -0.25 8.33
C ILE A 206 12.06 -0.84 7.41
N ASN A 207 12.65 0.01 6.57
CA ASN A 207 13.80 -0.28 5.73
C ASN A 207 14.52 1.03 5.34
N GLN A 208 15.73 0.93 4.79
CA GLN A 208 16.56 2.09 4.43
C GLN A 208 15.86 3.04 3.44
N GLY A 209 15.07 2.51 2.51
CA GLY A 209 14.33 3.31 1.53
C GLY A 209 13.32 4.29 2.16
N LYS A 210 12.95 4.09 3.44
CA LYS A 210 12.05 4.98 4.18
C LYS A 210 12.70 6.30 4.62
N GLY A 211 14.03 6.39 4.64
CA GLY A 211 14.76 7.62 4.99
C GLY A 211 14.47 8.15 6.40
N ILE A 212 14.08 7.29 7.34
CA ILE A 212 13.65 7.67 8.70
C ILE A 212 14.78 8.41 9.45
N GLU A 213 16.04 8.12 9.13
CA GLU A 213 17.21 8.79 9.69
C GLU A 213 17.19 10.31 9.46
N TYR A 214 16.69 10.77 8.30
CA TYR A 214 16.60 12.20 7.98
C TYR A 214 15.50 12.89 8.80
N ALA A 215 14.38 12.19 9.05
CA ALA A 215 13.36 12.70 9.96
C ALA A 215 13.85 12.77 11.41
N ILE A 216 14.65 11.80 11.88
CA ILE A 216 15.26 11.85 13.21
C ILE A 216 16.26 13.02 13.31
N GLN A 217 17.10 13.20 12.28
CA GLN A 217 18.07 14.29 12.21
C GLN A 217 17.43 15.67 12.16
N ALA A 218 16.17 15.79 11.72
CA ALA A 218 15.41 17.04 11.70
C ALA A 218 14.87 17.45 13.08
N LEU A 219 14.87 16.55 14.07
CA LEU A 219 14.23 16.81 15.36
C LEU A 219 14.96 17.78 16.30
N PRO A 220 16.31 17.83 16.40
CA PRO A 220 16.99 18.68 17.39
C PRO A 220 16.51 20.15 17.42
N PRO A 221 16.50 20.91 16.31
CA PRO A 221 16.00 22.29 16.31
C PRO A 221 14.48 22.39 16.57
N LEU A 222 13.71 21.34 16.23
CA LEU A 222 12.28 21.30 16.49
C LEU A 222 11.98 21.08 17.98
N VAL A 223 12.69 20.18 18.66
CA VAL A 223 12.45 19.89 20.08
C VAL A 223 12.96 21.01 20.99
N GLU A 224 14.01 21.73 20.58
CA GLU A 224 14.48 22.93 21.27
C GLU A 224 13.37 24.00 21.34
N LYS A 225 12.68 24.21 20.22
CA LYS A 225 11.56 25.17 20.15
C LYS A 225 10.25 24.61 20.70
N TYR A 226 9.99 23.31 20.52
CA TYR A 226 8.75 22.63 20.87
C TYR A 226 9.04 21.39 21.72
N PRO A 227 9.32 21.56 23.03
CA PRO A 227 9.75 20.46 23.90
C PRO A 227 8.67 19.39 24.13
N ASN A 228 7.42 19.63 23.73
CA ASN A 228 6.35 18.64 23.79
C ASN A 228 6.24 17.76 22.52
N ILE A 229 7.13 17.89 21.54
CA ILE A 229 7.17 17.01 20.36
C ILE A 229 7.45 15.57 20.76
N ILE A 230 6.77 14.65 20.08
CA ILE A 230 7.10 13.22 20.01
C ILE A 230 7.01 12.75 18.57
N TYR A 231 8.04 12.03 18.11
CA TYR A 231 8.05 11.36 16.83
C TYR A 231 7.84 9.86 17.03
N LEU A 232 6.75 9.34 16.46
CA LEU A 232 6.38 7.94 16.53
C LEU A 232 6.83 7.23 15.26
N ILE A 233 7.72 6.24 15.41
CA ILE A 233 8.13 5.34 14.33
C ILE A 233 7.36 4.03 14.53
N ILE A 234 6.34 3.81 13.70
CA ILE A 234 5.35 2.77 13.92
C ILE A 234 5.50 1.63 12.91
N GLY A 235 5.86 0.46 13.38
CA GLY A 235 6.01 -0.73 12.55
C GLY A 235 7.26 -1.50 12.92
N GLN A 236 7.43 -2.63 12.24
CA GLN A 236 8.58 -3.50 12.39
C GLN A 236 9.46 -3.43 11.15
N THR A 237 10.68 -3.94 11.26
CA THR A 237 11.58 -4.13 10.12
C THR A 237 10.93 -5.04 9.09
N HIS A 238 11.05 -4.67 7.82
CA HIS A 238 10.49 -5.43 6.70
C HIS A 238 10.96 -6.89 6.77
N PRO A 239 10.09 -7.92 6.65
CA PRO A 239 10.49 -9.31 6.87
C PRO A 239 11.67 -9.77 6.00
N ILE A 240 11.69 -9.40 4.71
CA ILE A 240 12.82 -9.69 3.81
C ILE A 240 14.12 -8.99 4.26
N VAL A 241 14.04 -7.72 4.68
CA VAL A 241 15.21 -7.00 5.21
C VAL A 241 15.70 -7.64 6.50
N ARG A 242 14.78 -8.03 7.39
CA ARG A 242 15.11 -8.76 8.62
C ARG A 242 15.76 -10.12 8.35
N LYS A 243 15.31 -10.83 7.31
CA LYS A 243 15.89 -12.11 6.88
C LYS A 243 17.32 -11.93 6.34
N ASN A 244 17.57 -10.88 5.55
CA ASN A 244 18.84 -10.70 4.84
C ASN A 244 19.88 -9.90 5.64
N GLU A 245 19.44 -8.89 6.39
CA GLU A 245 20.29 -7.89 7.06
C GLU A 245 20.08 -7.82 8.58
N GLY A 246 19.14 -8.63 9.12
CA GLY A 246 18.72 -8.53 10.50
C GLY A 246 18.08 -7.20 10.84
N GLU A 247 18.43 -6.65 12.00
CA GLU A 247 17.86 -5.40 12.53
C GLU A 247 18.79 -4.20 12.36
N THR A 248 19.78 -4.32 11.47
CA THR A 248 20.89 -3.37 11.32
C THR A 248 20.40 -1.93 11.12
N TYR A 249 19.47 -1.72 10.18
CA TYR A 249 18.92 -0.39 9.93
C TYR A 249 18.17 0.18 11.15
N ARG A 250 17.30 -0.61 11.81
CA ARG A 250 16.60 -0.16 13.01
C ARG A 250 17.57 0.17 14.15
N MET A 251 18.61 -0.64 14.34
CA MET A 251 19.65 -0.38 15.35
C MET A 251 20.45 0.89 15.04
N ASN A 252 20.68 1.20 13.75
CA ASN A 252 21.27 2.48 13.34
C ASN A 252 20.35 3.66 13.70
N LEU A 253 19.03 3.53 13.53
CA LEU A 253 18.07 4.57 13.92
C LEU A 253 18.07 4.79 15.44
N ILE A 254 18.08 3.72 16.24
CA ILE A 254 18.13 3.81 17.71
C ILE A 254 19.43 4.51 18.14
N ARG A 255 20.58 4.08 17.61
CA ARG A 255 21.88 4.75 17.88
C ARG A 255 21.86 6.23 17.50
N LYS A 256 21.20 6.60 16.40
CA LYS A 256 21.05 8.00 15.99
C LYS A 256 20.22 8.80 17.01
N VAL A 257 19.13 8.23 17.53
CA VAL A 257 18.32 8.86 18.59
C VAL A 257 19.17 9.11 19.83
N ASP A 258 19.97 8.13 20.25
CA ASP A 258 20.84 8.24 21.42
C ASP A 258 21.93 9.29 21.22
N GLN A 259 22.61 9.27 20.06
CA GLN A 259 23.65 10.25 19.70
C GLN A 259 23.15 11.70 19.70
N LEU A 260 21.89 11.92 19.34
CA LEU A 260 21.27 13.24 19.30
C LEU A 260 20.56 13.61 20.61
N GLY A 261 20.58 12.75 21.63
CA GLY A 261 19.90 13.01 22.91
C GLY A 261 18.36 13.04 22.82
N LEU A 262 17.76 12.33 21.86
CA LEU A 262 16.33 12.43 21.52
C LEU A 262 15.45 11.36 22.20
N GLY A 263 15.94 10.65 23.21
CA GLY A 263 15.25 9.51 23.83
C GLY A 263 13.83 9.82 24.34
N ASN A 264 13.56 11.04 24.81
CA ASN A 264 12.23 11.48 25.28
C ASN A 264 11.30 11.97 24.16
N HIS A 265 11.84 12.11 22.94
CA HIS A 265 11.17 12.69 21.78
C HIS A 265 10.98 11.70 20.64
N VAL A 266 11.57 10.51 20.67
CA VAL A 266 11.36 9.47 19.66
C VAL A 266 10.89 8.18 20.31
N LYS A 267 9.82 7.59 19.78
CA LYS A 267 9.27 6.32 20.27
C LYS A 267 9.10 5.33 19.13
N PHE A 268 9.73 4.17 19.28
CA PHE A 268 9.58 3.05 18.37
C PHE A 268 8.43 2.14 18.83
N HIS A 269 7.44 1.95 17.95
CA HIS A 269 6.36 0.99 18.12
C HIS A 269 6.63 -0.23 17.24
N ASN A 270 7.52 -1.11 17.73
CA ASN A 270 8.07 -2.27 17.00
C ASN A 270 7.07 -3.44 16.87
N ARG A 271 5.89 -3.18 16.31
CA ARG A 271 4.81 -4.16 16.15
C ARG A 271 4.14 -3.99 14.80
N PHE A 272 3.71 -5.10 14.20
CA PHE A 272 2.74 -5.07 13.12
C PHE A 272 1.35 -4.78 13.71
N LEU A 273 0.93 -3.52 13.69
CA LEU A 273 -0.33 -3.10 14.32
C LEU A 273 -1.53 -3.59 13.53
N THR A 274 -2.63 -3.88 14.25
CA THR A 274 -3.93 -4.07 13.61
C THR A 274 -4.39 -2.78 12.93
N LYS A 275 -5.23 -2.89 11.89
CA LYS A 275 -5.82 -1.73 11.19
C LYS A 275 -6.46 -0.73 12.16
N ARG A 276 -7.18 -1.22 13.18
CA ARG A 276 -7.83 -0.39 14.20
C ARG A 276 -6.83 0.37 15.07
N GLU A 277 -5.74 -0.27 15.52
CA GLU A 277 -4.68 0.39 16.28
C GLU A 277 -3.98 1.45 15.43
N LEU A 278 -3.64 1.11 14.18
CA LEU A 278 -2.99 2.03 13.25
C LEU A 278 -3.84 3.28 12.99
N ILE A 279 -5.15 3.12 12.75
CA ILE A 279 -6.08 4.24 12.56
C ILE A 279 -6.05 5.19 13.78
N ARG A 280 -6.01 4.67 15.01
CA ARG A 280 -5.93 5.52 16.22
C ARG A 280 -4.64 6.34 16.26
N TYR A 281 -3.51 5.74 15.92
CA TYR A 281 -2.24 6.47 15.85
C TYR A 281 -2.25 7.55 14.76
N LEU A 282 -2.80 7.24 13.58
CA LEU A 282 -2.97 8.23 12.52
C LEU A 282 -3.90 9.37 12.98
N GLN A 283 -5.02 9.06 13.64
CA GLN A 283 -5.91 10.08 14.19
C GLN A 283 -5.22 10.96 15.24
N ALA A 284 -4.32 10.43 16.05
CA ALA A 284 -3.55 11.22 17.03
C ALA A 284 -2.37 11.99 16.43
N THR A 285 -1.98 11.72 15.18
CA THR A 285 -0.87 12.38 14.49
C THR A 285 -1.24 13.80 14.08
N ASP A 286 -0.36 14.77 14.36
CA ASP A 286 -0.48 16.16 13.93
C ASP A 286 0.21 16.40 12.58
N ILE A 287 1.38 15.81 12.34
CA ILE A 287 2.08 15.88 11.05
C ILE A 287 2.63 14.49 10.71
N TYR A 288 2.26 13.99 9.54
CA TYR A 288 2.74 12.71 9.01
C TYR A 288 3.96 12.94 8.12
N ILE A 289 5.02 12.14 8.26
CA ILE A 289 6.28 12.35 7.55
C ILE A 289 6.58 11.15 6.64
N THR A 290 6.91 11.38 5.37
CA THR A 290 7.37 10.33 4.44
C THR A 290 8.64 10.76 3.70
N PRO A 291 9.82 10.64 4.34
CA PRO A 291 11.10 11.13 3.79
C PRO A 291 11.75 10.08 2.87
N TYR A 292 10.96 9.48 1.97
CA TYR A 292 11.38 8.32 1.18
C TYR A 292 12.50 8.69 0.21
N LEU A 293 13.45 7.76 0.02
CA LEU A 293 14.65 8.02 -0.80
C LEU A 293 14.44 7.69 -2.28
N GLY A 294 13.48 6.81 -2.60
CA GLY A 294 13.20 6.37 -3.96
C GLY A 294 12.31 7.35 -4.72
N ALA A 295 12.90 8.22 -5.55
CA ALA A 295 12.15 9.21 -6.34
C ALA A 295 11.12 8.57 -7.28
N ASN A 296 11.38 7.36 -7.77
CA ASN A 296 10.53 6.64 -8.72
C ASN A 296 9.37 5.86 -8.06
N GLN A 297 9.20 5.94 -6.74
CA GLN A 297 8.14 5.21 -6.06
C GLN A 297 6.75 5.65 -6.54
N ILE A 298 5.99 4.70 -7.10
CA ILE A 298 4.73 4.95 -7.79
C ILE A 298 3.48 4.70 -6.93
N SER A 299 3.65 4.08 -5.77
CA SER A 299 2.59 3.87 -4.80
C SER A 299 3.13 3.83 -3.37
N SER A 300 2.33 4.31 -2.43
CA SER A 300 2.62 4.30 -0.99
C SER A 300 1.32 4.18 -0.22
N GLY A 301 0.98 2.97 0.23
CA GLY A 301 -0.19 2.75 1.08
C GLY A 301 -0.14 3.57 2.37
N THR A 302 1.06 3.79 2.91
CA THR A 302 1.26 4.60 4.12
C THR A 302 0.84 6.07 3.94
N LEU A 303 1.17 6.65 2.78
CA LEU A 303 0.78 8.01 2.43
C LEU A 303 -0.73 8.12 2.21
N VAL A 304 -1.30 7.13 1.53
CA VAL A 304 -2.73 7.05 1.23
C VAL A 304 -3.57 6.91 2.49
N TYR A 305 -3.08 6.19 3.51
CA TYR A 305 -3.71 6.10 4.82
C TYR A 305 -3.66 7.45 5.57
N ALA A 306 -2.54 8.18 5.51
CA ALA A 306 -2.45 9.51 6.11
C ALA A 306 -3.39 10.53 5.44
N LEU A 307 -3.52 10.48 4.11
CA LEU A 307 -4.53 11.22 3.36
C LEU A 307 -5.96 10.83 3.77
N GLY A 308 -6.21 9.52 3.95
CA GLY A 308 -7.47 8.98 4.46
C GLY A 308 -7.85 9.51 5.84
N ALA A 309 -6.86 9.70 6.70
CA ALA A 309 -7.02 10.28 8.03
C ALA A 309 -7.03 11.82 8.04
N GLY A 310 -6.87 12.48 6.88
CA GLY A 310 -6.87 13.94 6.76
C GLY A 310 -5.70 14.62 7.45
N LYS A 311 -4.50 14.02 7.40
CA LYS A 311 -3.32 14.56 8.10
C LYS A 311 -2.61 15.62 7.27
N ALA A 312 -1.97 16.58 7.94
CA ALA A 312 -0.93 17.38 7.34
C ALA A 312 0.28 16.47 7.07
N ILE A 313 0.87 16.56 5.88
CA ILE A 313 1.89 15.63 5.41
C ILE A 313 3.12 16.40 4.96
N VAL A 314 4.30 16.00 5.42
CA VAL A 314 5.60 16.41 4.90
C VAL A 314 6.24 15.22 4.20
N SER A 315 6.57 15.35 2.91
CA SER A 315 7.08 14.24 2.11
C SER A 315 8.22 14.67 1.21
N THR A 316 9.15 13.76 0.91
CA THR A 316 9.99 13.95 -0.28
C THR A 316 9.14 13.87 -1.56
N PRO A 317 9.55 14.52 -2.66
CA PRO A 317 8.73 14.63 -3.86
C PRO A 317 8.92 13.42 -4.79
N TYR A 318 8.69 12.21 -4.30
CA TYR A 318 8.64 10.99 -5.15
C TYR A 318 7.37 11.00 -6.02
N LEU A 319 7.38 10.25 -7.13
CA LEU A 319 6.34 10.30 -8.17
C LEU A 319 4.90 10.23 -7.62
N HIS A 320 4.63 9.28 -6.73
CA HIS A 320 3.30 9.17 -6.12
C HIS A 320 2.98 10.35 -5.20
N ALA A 321 3.92 10.80 -4.36
CA ALA A 321 3.71 11.95 -3.48
C ALA A 321 3.43 13.23 -4.28
N LYS A 322 4.16 13.49 -5.38
CA LYS A 322 3.89 14.60 -6.29
C LYS A 322 2.44 14.61 -6.79
N GLU A 323 1.91 13.44 -7.14
CA GLU A 323 0.54 13.31 -7.66
C GLU A 323 -0.52 13.52 -6.57
N VAL A 324 -0.38 12.85 -5.43
CA VAL A 324 -1.42 12.85 -4.39
C VAL A 324 -1.37 14.04 -3.45
N LEU A 325 -0.22 14.72 -3.34
CA LEU A 325 -0.02 15.92 -2.51
C LEU A 325 -0.07 17.24 -3.28
N SER A 326 -0.24 17.23 -4.61
CA SER A 326 -0.38 18.47 -5.40
C SER A 326 -1.59 19.29 -4.94
N HIS A 327 -1.75 20.54 -5.41
CA HIS A 327 -2.84 21.43 -4.98
C HIS A 327 -2.86 21.63 -3.45
N GLU A 328 -1.68 21.75 -2.84
CA GLU A 328 -1.50 22.08 -1.42
C GLU A 328 -2.12 21.04 -0.47
N ARG A 329 -2.13 19.76 -0.88
CA ARG A 329 -2.56 18.62 -0.04
C ARG A 329 -1.43 18.08 0.86
N GLY A 330 -0.22 18.61 0.69
CA GLY A 330 0.96 18.29 1.48
C GLY A 330 2.06 19.34 1.28
N ALA A 331 3.11 19.23 2.08
CA ALA A 331 4.35 19.98 1.97
C ALA A 331 5.47 19.08 1.46
N PHE A 332 6.34 19.61 0.60
CA PHE A 332 7.49 18.89 0.09
C PHE A 332 8.78 19.31 0.79
N CYS A 333 9.59 18.33 1.16
CA CYS A 333 10.97 18.51 1.61
C CYS A 333 11.95 17.86 0.64
N GLU A 334 13.20 18.28 0.66
CA GLU A 334 14.22 17.74 -0.24
C GLU A 334 14.68 16.32 0.15
N PHE A 335 15.16 15.56 -0.84
CA PHE A 335 15.69 14.22 -0.60
C PHE A 335 16.99 14.31 0.21
N ARG A 336 17.10 13.45 1.24
CA ARG A 336 18.29 13.36 2.09
C ARG A 336 18.64 14.67 2.82
N ASP A 337 17.63 15.49 3.10
CA ASP A 337 17.81 16.81 3.72
C ASP A 337 16.95 16.96 4.98
N SER A 338 17.59 16.85 6.15
CA SER A 338 16.92 17.03 7.45
C SER A 338 16.53 18.48 7.73
N ASP A 339 17.23 19.46 7.15
CA ASP A 339 16.95 20.87 7.36
C ASP A 339 15.70 21.28 6.60
N SER A 340 15.52 20.77 5.37
CA SER A 340 14.28 20.92 4.62
C SER A 340 13.07 20.31 5.35
N ILE A 341 13.22 19.13 5.95
CA ILE A 341 12.17 18.53 6.82
C ILE A 341 11.86 19.46 8.00
N THR A 342 12.90 19.96 8.69
CA THR A 342 12.78 20.91 9.81
C THR A 342 11.97 22.14 9.41
N GLN A 343 12.30 22.75 8.28
CA GLN A 343 11.64 23.95 7.77
C GLN A 343 10.15 23.71 7.51
N GLN A 344 9.80 22.62 6.82
CA GLN A 344 8.41 22.30 6.50
C GLN A 344 7.59 21.98 7.76
N VAL A 345 8.15 21.20 8.69
CA VAL A 345 7.48 20.90 9.96
C VAL A 345 7.27 22.19 10.77
N LYS A 346 8.30 23.03 10.89
CA LYS A 346 8.22 24.31 11.59
C LYS A 346 7.15 25.22 10.98
N GLN A 347 7.09 25.34 9.66
CA GLN A 347 6.08 26.15 8.97
C GLN A 347 4.66 25.69 9.31
N LEU A 348 4.40 24.38 9.33
CA LEU A 348 3.09 23.82 9.66
C LEU A 348 2.73 23.96 11.15
N LEU A 349 3.72 23.93 12.04
CA LEU A 349 3.51 24.17 13.47
C LEU A 349 3.25 25.66 13.79
N GLU A 350 3.90 26.57 13.06
CA GLU A 350 3.74 28.02 13.23
C GLU A 350 2.46 28.55 12.59
N ASN A 351 1.99 27.92 11.50
CA ASN A 351 0.81 28.34 10.77
C ASN A 351 -0.33 27.31 10.86
N ASN A 352 -1.13 27.42 11.93
CA ASN A 352 -2.28 26.56 12.17
C ASN A 352 -3.34 26.61 11.05
N ASN A 353 -3.52 27.77 10.40
CA ASN A 353 -4.49 27.91 9.31
C ASN A 353 -4.02 27.13 8.08
N LEU A 354 -2.75 27.28 7.69
CA LEU A 354 -2.14 26.51 6.61
C LEU A 354 -2.27 25.00 6.86
N ARG A 355 -1.91 24.55 8.07
CA ARG A 355 -2.01 23.14 8.46
C ARG A 355 -3.44 22.61 8.33
N ARG A 356 -4.42 23.33 8.89
CA ARG A 356 -5.84 22.91 8.84
C ARG A 356 -6.41 22.89 7.42
N GLU A 357 -6.04 23.85 6.59
CA GLU A 357 -6.46 23.85 5.18
C GLU A 357 -5.85 22.69 4.40
N MET A 358 -4.58 22.37 4.64
CA MET A 358 -3.92 21.19 4.08
C MET A 358 -4.63 19.89 4.51
N GLU A 359 -4.93 19.73 5.81
CA GLU A 359 -5.67 18.59 6.36
C GLU A 359 -7.04 18.41 5.69
N LYS A 360 -7.81 19.49 5.54
CA LYS A 360 -9.11 19.48 4.86
C LYS A 360 -8.98 19.08 3.38
N LYS A 361 -7.99 19.64 2.66
CA LYS A 361 -7.74 19.31 1.25
C LYS A 361 -7.35 17.85 1.09
N ALA A 362 -6.45 17.35 1.93
CA ALA A 362 -6.04 15.94 1.98
C ALA A 362 -7.24 15.02 2.24
N TYR A 363 -8.06 15.35 3.26
CA TYR A 363 -9.24 14.56 3.61
C TYR A 363 -10.28 14.53 2.49
N LYS A 364 -10.60 15.70 1.91
CA LYS A 364 -11.56 15.83 0.80
C LYS A 364 -11.12 15.00 -0.40
N TYR A 365 -9.84 15.02 -0.73
CA TYR A 365 -9.29 14.23 -1.83
C TYR A 365 -9.46 12.72 -1.59
N SER A 366 -9.17 12.26 -0.37
CA SER A 366 -9.22 10.84 -0.02
C SER A 366 -10.61 10.20 -0.10
N ARG A 367 -11.67 11.01 -0.02
CA ARG A 367 -13.05 10.51 -0.14
C ARG A 367 -13.34 9.83 -1.47
N SER A 368 -12.60 10.16 -2.53
CA SER A 368 -12.76 9.55 -3.86
C SER A 368 -12.06 8.20 -4.03
N PHE A 369 -11.25 7.78 -3.06
CA PHE A 369 -10.52 6.51 -3.07
C PHE A 369 -10.51 5.85 -1.68
N THR A 370 -11.59 5.98 -0.92
CA THR A 370 -11.84 5.07 0.19
C THR A 370 -12.03 3.65 -0.35
N TRP A 371 -11.77 2.63 0.47
CA TRP A 371 -11.93 1.23 0.07
C TRP A 371 -13.28 0.94 -0.61
N PRO A 372 -14.45 1.39 -0.11
CA PRO A 372 -15.72 1.21 -0.82
C PRO A 372 -15.76 1.80 -2.23
N LYS A 373 -15.13 2.96 -2.46
CA LYS A 373 -15.06 3.59 -3.79
C LYS A 373 -14.08 2.87 -4.72
N VAL A 374 -12.97 2.40 -4.17
CA VAL A 374 -11.97 1.64 -4.93
C VAL A 374 -12.53 0.27 -5.30
N SER A 375 -13.14 -0.45 -4.35
CA SER A 375 -13.72 -1.77 -4.62
C SER A 375 -14.82 -1.69 -5.67
N GLN A 376 -15.65 -0.65 -5.70
CA GLN A 376 -16.63 -0.49 -6.77
C GLN A 376 -15.97 -0.39 -8.15
N LYS A 377 -14.92 0.43 -8.30
CA LYS A 377 -14.16 0.54 -9.57
C LYS A 377 -13.56 -0.80 -9.98
N TYR A 378 -13.03 -1.56 -9.02
CA TYR A 378 -12.53 -2.92 -9.27
C TYR A 378 -13.66 -3.84 -9.73
N ALA A 379 -14.80 -3.83 -9.04
CA ALA A 379 -15.95 -4.67 -9.36
C ALA A 379 -16.48 -4.40 -10.79
N ASP A 380 -16.58 -3.14 -11.18
CA ASP A 380 -17.00 -2.73 -12.52
C ASP A 380 -16.06 -3.29 -13.60
N ILE A 381 -14.74 -3.17 -13.39
CA ILE A 381 -13.73 -3.68 -14.34
C ILE A 381 -13.71 -5.21 -14.38
N LEU A 382 -13.87 -5.88 -13.23
CA LEU A 382 -13.96 -7.33 -13.16
C LEU A 382 -15.21 -7.84 -13.90
N LYS A 383 -16.37 -7.22 -13.70
CA LYS A 383 -17.61 -7.53 -14.43
C LYS A 383 -17.46 -7.30 -15.93
N GLN A 384 -16.77 -6.23 -16.33
CA GLN A 384 -16.47 -5.99 -17.74
C GLN A 384 -15.60 -7.11 -18.33
N ALA A 385 -14.56 -7.54 -17.62
CA ALA A 385 -13.68 -8.62 -18.05
C ALA A 385 -14.38 -9.99 -18.14
N ILE A 386 -15.39 -10.26 -17.30
CA ILE A 386 -16.21 -11.48 -17.37
C ILE A 386 -17.08 -11.54 -18.65
N ARG A 387 -17.45 -10.37 -19.20
CA ARG A 387 -18.34 -10.24 -20.37
C ARG A 387 -17.61 -10.26 -21.72
N GLN A 388 -16.29 -10.12 -21.71
CA GLN A 388 -15.41 -10.24 -22.89
C GLN A 388 -15.12 -11.71 -23.16
#